data_AF-A0A7R9YNE6-F1
#
_entry.id   AF-A0A7R9YNE6-F1
#
_cell.length_a   1.000
_cell.length_b   1.000
_cell.length_c   1.000
_cell.angle_alpha   90.00
_cell.angle_beta   90.00
_cell.angle_gamma   90.00
#
_symmetry.space_group_name_H-M   'P 1'
#
loop_
_entity.id
_entity.type
_entity.pdbx_description
1 polymer ?
#
loop_
_entity_poly.entity_id
_entity_poly.type
_entity_poly.pdbx_seq_one_letter_code
_entity_poly.pdbx_strand_id
1 'polypeptide(L)'
;EVRLALTADAPAASVRAALRLLGLCADGDETGGAGGVFGAVVCADESEDEGQMFLQAAELLERPPRRCAVLDVTLRSALQAHEVLMKSICLTHRLPLYALKPADLVLASLSELTMISLRSLFERDERSPTDGGYELEREPLRKTDRGGDTRNAR
;
A
#
# COMPACT_ATOMS: atom_id res chain seq x y z
N GLU A 1 13.47 -9.40 -14.09
CA GLU A 1 14.03 -9.56 -12.74
C GLU A 1 13.20 -8.73 -11.76
N VAL A 2 12.84 -9.31 -10.62
CA VAL A 2 12.16 -8.59 -9.54
C VAL A 2 13.24 -7.99 -8.64
N ARG A 3 13.24 -6.67 -8.49
CA ARG A 3 14.11 -5.98 -7.54
C ARG A 3 13.28 -5.62 -6.31
N LEU A 4 13.83 -5.86 -5.13
CA LEU A 4 13.18 -5.55 -3.86
C LEU A 4 13.87 -4.34 -3.23
N ALA A 5 13.07 -3.45 -2.65
CA ALA A 5 13.56 -2.39 -1.77
C ALA A 5 12.98 -2.60 -0.38
N LEU A 6 13.75 -2.22 0.64
CA LEU A 6 13.31 -2.19 2.02
C LEU A 6 13.09 -0.74 2.44
N THR A 7 11.89 -0.43 2.94
CA THR A 7 11.57 0.85 3.59
C THR A 7 11.39 0.60 5.08
N ALA A 8 12.04 1.42 5.92
CA ALA A 8 11.98 1.25 7.37
C ALA A 8 11.77 2.58 8.10
N ASP A 9 10.83 2.58 9.06
CA ASP A 9 10.57 3.69 9.98
C ASP A 9 11.62 3.79 11.11
N ALA A 10 12.85 3.37 10.84
CA ALA A 10 13.95 3.35 11.79
C ALA A 10 15.17 4.03 11.17
N PRO A 11 16.05 4.66 11.97
CA PRO A 11 17.21 5.35 11.45
C PRO A 11 18.14 4.39 10.70
N ALA A 12 18.77 4.88 9.62
CA ALA A 12 19.59 4.08 8.73
C ALA A 12 20.70 3.30 9.46
N ALA A 13 21.28 3.89 10.51
CA ALA A 13 22.30 3.22 11.32
C ALA A 13 21.79 1.91 11.94
N SER A 14 20.59 1.92 12.52
CA SER A 14 19.99 0.74 13.16
C SER A 14 19.57 -0.31 12.14
N VAL A 15 19.00 0.13 11.02
CA VAL A 15 18.55 -0.76 9.93
C VAL A 15 19.75 -1.46 9.30
N ARG A 16 20.80 -0.71 8.95
CA ARG A 16 22.03 -1.28 8.38
C ARG A 16 22.74 -2.21 9.37
N ALA A 17 22.77 -1.87 10.66
CA ALA A 17 23.33 -2.76 11.68
C ALA A 17 22.54 -4.08 11.80
N ALA A 18 21.20 -4.02 11.81
CA ALA A 18 20.36 -5.21 11.84
C ALA A 18 20.53 -6.07 10.57
N LEU A 19 20.60 -5.45 9.39
CA LEU A 19 20.82 -6.16 8.14
C LEU A 19 22.19 -6.83 8.08
N ARG A 20 23.24 -6.21 8.63
CA ARG A 20 24.57 -6.82 8.79
C ARG A 20 24.53 -8.05 9.70
N LEU A 21 23.83 -7.97 10.84
CA LEU A 21 23.68 -9.11 11.75
C LEU A 21 22.93 -10.29 11.12
N LEU A 22 21.98 -9.99 10.22
CA LEU A 22 21.23 -11.00 9.47
C LEU A 22 21.99 -11.52 8.22
N GLY A 23 23.15 -10.95 7.89
CA GLY A 23 23.90 -11.30 6.68
C GLY A 23 23.19 -10.90 5.38
N LEU A 24 22.29 -9.92 5.43
CA LEU A 24 21.47 -9.48 4.29
C LEU A 24 22.08 -8.28 3.53
N CYS A 25 23.09 -7.62 4.12
CA CYS A 25 23.90 -6.59 3.47
C CYS A 25 25.33 -7.08 3.31
N ALA A 26 25.87 -7.02 2.08
CA ALA A 26 27.30 -7.13 1.85
C ALA A 26 27.98 -5.80 2.18
N ASP A 27 29.25 -5.87 2.60
CA ASP A 27 30.08 -4.75 3.11
C ASP A 27 30.45 -3.68 2.06
N GLY A 28 29.62 -3.46 1.04
CA GLY A 28 29.85 -2.51 -0.05
C GLY A 28 28.78 -1.42 -0.14
N ASP A 29 29.22 -0.20 0.11
CA ASP A 29 28.65 1.10 -0.25
C ASP A 29 27.39 1.63 0.47
N GLU A 30 27.66 2.65 1.29
CA GLU A 30 26.96 3.93 1.28
C GLU A 30 26.34 4.26 -0.09
N THR A 31 25.01 4.24 -0.16
CA THR A 31 24.21 4.75 -1.30
C THR A 31 24.20 3.80 -2.51
N GLY A 32 23.31 2.80 -2.48
CA GLY A 32 22.84 2.13 -3.71
C GLY A 32 23.70 0.99 -4.26
N GLY A 33 24.54 0.34 -3.45
CA GLY A 33 25.37 -0.79 -3.87
C GLY A 33 24.67 -2.15 -3.78
N ALA A 34 24.22 -2.68 -4.91
CA ALA A 34 23.67 -4.03 -5.06
C ALA A 34 24.66 -5.13 -4.63
N GLY A 35 24.47 -5.69 -3.44
CA GLY A 35 25.22 -6.86 -2.94
C GLY A 35 24.42 -7.79 -2.02
N GLY A 36 23.10 -7.62 -1.97
CA GLY A 36 22.19 -8.40 -1.11
C GLY A 36 20.86 -8.70 -1.79
N VAL A 37 19.95 -9.34 -1.06
CA VAL A 37 18.58 -9.65 -1.55
C VAL A 37 17.76 -8.39 -1.89
N PHE A 38 18.17 -7.22 -1.37
CA PHE A 38 17.56 -5.92 -1.64
C PHE A 38 18.47 -5.08 -2.53
N GLY A 39 17.89 -4.46 -3.56
CA GLY A 39 18.58 -3.53 -4.45
C GLY A 39 18.65 -2.11 -3.90
N ALA A 40 17.77 -1.76 -2.95
CA ALA A 40 17.75 -0.46 -2.30
C ALA A 40 17.23 -0.58 -0.85
N VAL A 41 17.73 0.28 0.03
CA VAL A 41 17.23 0.42 1.40
C VAL A 41 17.02 1.90 1.65
N VAL A 42 15.81 2.28 2.04
CA VAL A 42 15.43 3.67 2.35
C VAL A 42 14.94 3.72 3.79
N CYS A 43 15.44 4.69 4.55
CA CYS A 43 15.15 4.82 5.97
C CYS A 43 14.44 6.16 6.28
N ALA A 44 13.75 6.23 7.41
CA ALA A 44 12.98 7.41 7.81
C ALA A 44 13.82 8.65 8.10
N ASP A 45 15.14 8.53 8.27
CA ASP A 45 16.04 9.68 8.36
C ASP A 45 16.39 10.30 7.00
N GLU A 46 16.15 9.57 5.91
CA GLU A 46 16.43 10.02 4.54
C GLU A 46 15.21 10.68 3.87
N SER A 47 14.05 10.69 4.54
CA SER A 47 12.76 11.07 3.96
C SER A 47 11.80 11.63 5.02
N GLU A 48 10.91 12.54 4.60
CA GLU A 48 10.00 13.23 5.54
C GLU A 48 8.76 12.40 5.89
N ASP A 49 8.29 11.57 4.96
CA ASP A 49 7.05 10.79 5.08
C ASP A 49 7.19 9.39 4.45
N GLU A 50 6.30 8.47 4.82
CA GLU A 50 6.22 7.12 4.20
C GLU A 50 6.02 7.18 2.68
N GLY A 51 5.20 8.11 2.17
CA GLY A 51 5.06 8.32 0.73
C GLY A 51 6.37 8.69 0.03
N GLN A 52 7.18 9.56 0.65
CA GLN A 52 8.48 9.95 0.10
C GLN A 52 9.47 8.78 0.13
N MET A 53 9.46 7.95 1.19
CA MET A 53 10.23 6.71 1.23
C MET A 53 9.95 5.82 0.02
N PHE A 54 8.66 5.65 -0.32
CA PHE A 54 8.27 4.83 -1.45
C PHE A 54 8.77 5.40 -2.77
N LEU A 55 8.60 6.71 -3.00
CA LEU A 55 9.07 7.37 -4.22
C LEU A 55 10.59 7.26 -4.38
N GLN A 56 11.34 7.52 -3.32
CA GLN A 56 12.80 7.39 -3.31
C GLN A 56 13.24 5.95 -3.57
N ALA A 57 12.55 4.97 -2.97
CA ALA A 57 12.82 3.56 -3.24
C ALA A 57 12.57 3.21 -4.71
N ALA A 58 11.50 3.71 -5.32
CA ALA A 58 11.22 3.49 -6.74
C ALA A 58 12.28 4.12 -7.66
N GLU A 59 12.78 5.30 -7.31
CA GLU A 59 13.88 5.97 -8.01
C GLU A 59 15.17 5.14 -7.95
N LEU A 60 15.56 4.67 -6.77
CA LEU A 60 16.73 3.80 -6.57
C LEU A 60 16.61 2.46 -7.31
N LEU A 61 15.38 1.94 -7.45
CA LEU A 61 15.11 0.73 -8.22
C LEU A 61 15.08 0.96 -9.74
N GLU A 62 15.16 2.20 -10.19
CA GLU A 62 15.00 2.65 -11.58
C GLU A 62 13.65 2.22 -12.17
N ARG A 63 12.59 2.28 -11.36
CA ARG A 63 11.24 1.84 -11.74
C ARG A 63 10.21 2.94 -11.51
N PRO A 64 9.25 3.10 -12.44
CA PRO A 64 8.17 4.04 -12.22
C PRO A 64 7.27 3.52 -11.08
N PRO A 65 6.76 4.40 -10.21
CA PRO A 65 5.96 4.00 -9.04
C PRO A 65 4.72 3.18 -9.43
N ARG A 66 4.10 3.47 -10.58
CA ARG A 66 2.95 2.70 -11.12
C ARG A 66 3.23 1.21 -11.39
N ARG A 67 4.50 0.81 -11.43
CA ARG A 67 4.94 -0.59 -11.61
C ARG A 67 5.55 -1.19 -10.33
N CYS A 68 5.46 -0.48 -9.22
CA CYS A 68 5.91 -0.94 -7.92
C CYS A 68 4.71 -1.44 -7.11
N ALA A 69 4.96 -2.46 -6.28
CA ALA A 69 4.01 -2.93 -5.30
C ALA A 69 4.65 -2.86 -3.91
N VAL A 70 3.93 -2.30 -2.95
CA VAL A 70 4.31 -2.19 -1.55
C VAL A 70 3.65 -3.33 -0.78
N LEU A 71 4.45 -4.00 0.06
CA LEU A 71 3.97 -5.05 0.97
C LEU A 71 3.81 -4.43 2.35
N ASP A 72 2.56 -4.18 2.73
CA ASP A 72 2.22 -3.44 3.93
C ASP A 72 1.50 -4.29 4.97
N VAL A 73 1.71 -3.91 6.23
CA VAL A 73 1.03 -4.51 7.39
C VAL A 73 0.03 -3.53 8.00
N THR A 74 0.12 -2.24 7.66
CA THR A 74 -0.71 -1.19 8.26
C THR A 74 -1.59 -0.49 7.22
N LEU A 75 -2.73 0.03 7.68
CA LEU A 75 -3.64 0.82 6.85
C LEU A 75 -2.99 2.12 6.36
N ARG A 76 -2.16 2.74 7.19
CA ARG A 76 -1.48 4.01 6.87
C ARG A 76 -0.58 3.82 5.65
N SER A 77 0.26 2.79 5.67
CA SER A 77 1.21 2.51 4.60
C SER A 77 0.48 2.17 3.29
N ALA A 78 -0.62 1.41 3.37
CA ALA A 78 -1.48 1.13 2.21
C ALA A 78 -2.10 2.39 1.59
N LEU A 79 -2.55 3.36 2.41
CA LEU A 79 -3.06 4.64 1.93
C LEU A 79 -1.95 5.49 1.28
N GLN A 80 -0.78 5.55 1.91
CA GLN A 80 0.38 6.26 1.38
C GLN A 80 0.86 5.66 0.06
N ALA A 81 0.87 4.33 -0.07
CA ALA A 81 1.17 3.63 -1.32
C ALA A 81 0.20 4.04 -2.45
N HIS A 82 -1.10 4.15 -2.14
CA HIS A 82 -2.10 4.63 -3.10
C HIS A 82 -1.90 6.09 -3.50
N GLU A 83 -1.54 6.97 -2.55
CA GLU A 83 -1.23 8.38 -2.82
C GLU A 83 -0.05 8.54 -3.80
N VAL A 84 0.94 7.65 -3.75
CA VAL A 84 2.08 7.63 -4.67
C VAL A 84 1.87 6.78 -5.93
N LEU A 85 0.63 6.34 -6.19
CA LEU A 85 0.25 5.52 -7.36
C LEU A 85 0.92 4.14 -7.41
N MET A 86 1.30 3.58 -6.25
CA MET A 86 1.81 2.22 -6.14
C MET A 86 0.69 1.24 -5.79
N LYS A 87 0.91 -0.05 -6.10
CA LYS A 87 -0.02 -1.11 -5.69
C LYS A 87 0.25 -1.53 -4.26
N SER A 88 -0.79 -1.71 -3.47
CA SER A 88 -0.69 -2.12 -2.06
C SER A 88 -1.10 -3.57 -1.87
N ILE A 89 -0.24 -4.35 -1.20
CA ILE A 89 -0.49 -5.74 -0.86
C ILE A 89 -0.48 -5.85 0.66
N CYS A 90 -1.63 -6.20 1.24
CA CYS A 90 -1.80 -6.29 2.69
C CYS A 90 -1.93 -7.72 3.19
N LEU A 91 -1.43 -7.97 4.40
CA LEU A 91 -1.58 -9.27 5.08
C LEU A 91 -2.77 -9.26 6.05
N THR A 92 -3.69 -10.22 5.92
CA THR A 92 -4.91 -10.31 6.75
C THR A 92 -4.65 -10.66 8.21
N HIS A 93 -3.45 -11.13 8.56
CA HIS A 93 -3.19 -11.68 9.89
C HIS A 93 -3.23 -10.62 11.00
N ARG A 94 -2.99 -9.35 10.67
CA ARG A 94 -2.87 -8.26 11.65
C ARG A 94 -4.11 -7.36 11.73
N LEU A 95 -4.88 -7.27 10.66
CA LEU A 95 -6.02 -6.36 10.55
C LEU A 95 -7.24 -7.11 10.04
N PRO A 96 -8.44 -6.80 10.56
CA PRO A 96 -9.66 -7.41 10.06
C PRO A 96 -9.95 -6.98 8.62
N LEU A 97 -10.56 -7.86 7.83
CA LEU A 97 -10.79 -7.66 6.39
C LEU A 97 -11.49 -6.33 6.06
N TYR A 98 -12.39 -5.86 6.92
CA TYR A 98 -13.10 -4.59 6.70
C TYR A 98 -12.17 -3.37 6.73
N ALA A 99 -11.04 -3.44 7.44
CA ALA A 99 -10.05 -2.36 7.52
C ALA A 99 -9.09 -2.39 6.33
N LEU A 100 -8.97 -3.52 5.63
CA LEU A 100 -8.08 -3.72 4.49
C LEU A 100 -8.73 -3.40 3.14
N LYS A 101 -9.91 -2.76 3.15
CA LYS A 101 -10.62 -2.31 1.93
C LYS A 101 -9.77 -1.49 0.94
N PRO A 102 -8.84 -0.61 1.36
CA PRO A 102 -8.03 0.14 0.39
C PRO A 102 -6.89 -0.68 -0.22
N ALA A 103 -6.63 -1.91 0.24
CA ALA A 103 -5.59 -2.74 -0.33
C ALA A 103 -6.00 -3.34 -1.68
N ASP A 104 -5.12 -3.29 -2.67
CA ASP A 104 -5.39 -3.86 -4.00
C ASP A 104 -5.38 -5.40 -3.97
N LEU A 105 -4.58 -5.97 -3.06
CA LEU A 105 -4.50 -7.40 -2.81
C LEU A 105 -4.40 -7.67 -1.31
N VAL A 106 -5.23 -8.60 -0.82
CA VAL A 106 -5.16 -9.08 0.56
C VAL A 106 -4.79 -10.55 0.55
N LEU A 107 -3.73 -10.90 1.29
CA LEU A 107 -3.24 -12.28 1.41
C LEU A 107 -3.28 -12.73 2.87
N ALA A 108 -3.45 -14.03 3.12
CA ALA A 108 -3.38 -14.52 4.50
C ALA A 108 -1.94 -14.68 4.99
N SER A 109 -1.04 -15.03 4.09
CA SER A 109 0.39 -15.19 4.35
C SER A 109 1.23 -14.80 3.14
N LEU A 110 2.48 -14.39 3.37
CA LEU A 110 3.46 -14.15 2.30
C LEU A 110 3.72 -15.41 1.46
N SER A 111 3.48 -16.60 2.00
CA SER A 111 3.58 -17.87 1.26
C SER A 111 2.58 -18.01 0.12
N GLU A 112 1.49 -17.24 0.14
CA GLU A 112 0.46 -17.25 -0.92
C GLU A 112 0.79 -16.28 -2.08
N LEU A 113 1.84 -15.47 -1.91
CA LEU A 113 2.27 -14.52 -2.93
C LEU A 113 2.93 -15.28 -4.09
N THR A 114 2.20 -15.42 -5.19
CA THR A 114 2.71 -16.04 -6.43
C THR A 114 2.91 -15.01 -7.52
N MET A 115 3.73 -15.34 -8.54
CA MET A 115 3.86 -14.48 -9.72
C MET A 115 2.52 -14.27 -10.45
N ILE A 116 1.59 -15.22 -10.35
CA ILE A 116 0.26 -15.11 -10.96
C ILE A 116 -0.53 -14.00 -10.25
N SER A 117 -0.48 -13.97 -8.91
CA SER A 117 -1.11 -12.92 -8.11
C SER A 117 -0.55 -11.53 -8.46
N LEU A 118 0.78 -11.42 -8.59
CA LEU A 118 1.43 -10.17 -8.98
C LEU A 118 1.07 -9.74 -10.40
N ARG A 119 1.07 -10.67 -11.38
CA ARG A 119 0.65 -10.36 -12.75
C ARG A 119 -0.79 -9.86 -12.78
N SER A 120 -1.71 -10.56 -12.09
CA SER A 120 -3.12 -10.17 -12.04
C SER A 120 -3.32 -8.79 -11.40
N LEU A 121 -2.50 -8.45 -10.39
CA LEU A 121 -2.54 -7.15 -9.72
C LEU A 121 -2.28 -5.98 -10.70
N PHE A 122 -1.27 -6.12 -11.56
CA PHE A 122 -0.95 -5.08 -12.54
C PHE A 122 -1.85 -5.13 -13.79
N GLU A 123 -2.35 -6.29 -14.19
CA GLU A 123 -3.31 -6.43 -15.32
C GLU A 123 -4.68 -5.80 -15.03
N ARG A 124 -5.13 -5.79 -13.77
CA ARG A 124 -6.39 -5.15 -13.36
C ARG A 124 -6.38 -3.64 -13.62
N ASP A 125 -5.23 -3.00 -13.47
CA ASP A 125 -5.05 -1.55 -13.68
C ASP A 125 -5.09 -1.18 -15.18
N GLU A 126 -4.62 -2.08 -16.05
CA GLU A 126 -4.66 -1.90 -17.50
C GLU A 126 -6.09 -2.08 -18.07
N ARG A 127 -6.99 -2.74 -17.33
CA ARG A 127 -8.35 -3.05 -17.78
C ARG A 127 -9.43 -2.04 -17.41
N SER A 128 -9.14 -0.98 -16.68
CA SER A 128 -10.15 0.02 -16.29
C SER A 128 -9.97 1.38 -16.95
N PRO A 129 -10.66 1.66 -18.08
CA PRO A 129 -11.28 2.95 -18.28
C PRO A 129 -12.67 2.89 -17.63
N THR A 130 -12.83 3.47 -16.44
CA THR A 130 -14.14 3.84 -15.82
C THR A 130 -15.23 2.74 -15.82
N ASP A 131 -15.26 1.84 -14.83
CA ASP A 131 -16.52 1.24 -14.39
C ASP A 131 -16.35 0.59 -13.00
N GLY A 132 -17.26 0.91 -12.08
CA GLY A 132 -17.16 0.53 -10.67
C GLY A 132 -17.81 1.58 -9.78
N GLY A 133 -19.06 1.90 -10.09
CA GLY A 133 -19.88 2.78 -9.26
C GLY A 133 -19.87 2.33 -7.81
N TYR A 134 -19.66 3.30 -6.91
CA TYR A 134 -20.12 3.16 -5.55
C TYR A 134 -21.65 3.04 -5.62
N GLU A 135 -22.21 1.84 -5.50
CA GLU A 135 -23.59 1.73 -5.03
C GLU A 135 -23.57 2.14 -3.55
N LEU A 136 -23.71 3.45 -3.31
CA LEU A 136 -24.24 3.92 -2.04
C LEU A 136 -25.64 3.33 -1.95
N GLU A 137 -25.84 2.28 -1.15
CA GLU A 137 -27.16 1.91 -0.66
C GLU A 137 -27.73 3.14 0.04
N ARG A 138 -28.49 3.94 -0.70
CA ARG A 138 -29.24 5.07 -0.18
C ARG A 138 -30.34 4.48 0.68
N GLU A 139 -30.09 4.37 1.98
CA GLU A 139 -31.14 4.18 2.97
C GLU A 139 -32.26 5.20 2.68
N PRO A 140 -33.52 4.77 2.45
CA PRO A 140 -34.59 5.71 2.23
C PRO A 140 -34.83 6.46 3.54
N LEU A 141 -34.54 7.77 3.52
CA LEU A 141 -34.97 8.72 4.53
C LEU A 141 -36.46 8.49 4.80
N ARG A 142 -36.78 7.87 5.94
CA ARG A 142 -38.14 7.85 6.48
C ARG A 142 -38.59 9.30 6.63
N LYS A 143 -39.45 9.77 5.71
CA LYS A 143 -40.23 10.97 5.95
C LYS A 143 -41.00 10.74 7.24
N THR A 144 -40.62 11.47 8.29
CA THR A 144 -41.47 11.62 9.45
C THR A 144 -42.67 12.43 9.00
N ASP A 145 -43.82 11.79 8.81
CA ASP A 145 -45.10 12.48 8.72
C ASP A 145 -45.39 13.14 10.06
N ARG A 146 -44.93 14.39 10.22
CA ARG A 146 -45.42 15.27 11.27
C ARG A 146 -46.57 16.09 10.71
N GLY A 147 -47.76 15.61 11.05
CA GLY A 147 -48.94 16.36 11.49
C GLY A 147 -49.19 17.75 10.92
N GLY A 148 -50.31 17.86 10.22
CA GLY A 148 -50.99 19.12 9.90
C GLY A 148 -52.49 18.92 9.86
N ASP A 149 -53.07 18.45 10.96
CA ASP A 149 -54.50 18.60 11.23
C ASP A 149 -54.76 20.07 11.60
N THR A 150 -55.39 20.83 10.70
CA THR A 150 -56.32 21.90 11.08
C THR A 150 -57.32 22.17 9.96
N ARG A 151 -58.57 21.78 10.20
CA ARG A 151 -59.81 22.59 10.11
C ARG A 151 -59.95 23.59 8.94
N ASN A 152 -60.94 23.34 8.09
CA ASN A 152 -62.10 24.24 7.83
C ASN A 152 -62.99 23.58 6.75
N ALA A 153 -64.24 23.19 7.00
CA ALA A 153 -65.40 24.01 7.37
C ALA A 153 -65.83 25.00 6.28
N ARG A 154 -66.54 24.52 5.25
CA ARG A 154 -67.89 24.95 4.83
C ARG A 154 -68.24 24.41 3.45
#